data_AF-A0A947DYM0-F1
#
_entry.id   AF-A0A947DYM0-F1
#
_cell.length_a   1.000
_cell.length_b   1.000
_cell.length_c   1.000
_cell.angle_alpha   90.00
_cell.angle_beta   90.00
_cell.angle_gamma   90.00
#
_symmetry.space_group_name_H-M   'P 1'
#
loop_
_entity.id
_entity.type
_entity.pdbx_description
1 polymer ?
#
loop_
_entity_poly.entity_id
_entity_poly.type
_entity_poly.pdbx_seq_one_letter_code
_entity_poly.pdbx_strand_id
1 'polypeptide(L)'
;GQARADWMINHSRNLCLYPNVYLMDQFGSQIRVLRPISVDKTEVTIYCIAPKGESAEARTRRVRQYEDFFNATGMATPDDLEEFRACQQGYAGIALPWNDMCRGATHWVEGADAAAKEIDLHPTLSGVKTEDEGLYTEQHRYWLEAMQRAVAVDSEKV
;
A
#
# COMPACT_ATOMS: atom_id res chain seq x y z
N GLY A 1 -20.84 -9.37 11.59
CA GLY A 1 -21.05 -9.31 13.05
C GLY A 1 -20.42 -8.06 13.60
N GLN A 2 -20.53 -7.84 14.92
CA GLN A 2 -20.03 -6.65 15.63
C GLN A 2 -18.53 -6.40 15.37
N ALA A 3 -17.70 -7.44 15.54
CA ALA A 3 -16.25 -7.35 15.30
C ALA A 3 -15.88 -6.81 13.91
N ARG A 4 -16.52 -7.32 12.84
CA ARG A 4 -16.28 -6.81 11.48
C ARG A 4 -16.75 -5.36 11.33
N ALA A 5 -17.84 -4.95 11.97
CA ALA A 5 -18.29 -3.55 11.92
C ALA A 5 -17.29 -2.62 12.63
N ASP A 6 -16.82 -3.01 13.82
CA ASP A 6 -15.82 -2.25 14.57
C ASP A 6 -14.49 -2.17 13.83
N TRP A 7 -14.06 -3.27 13.20
CA TRP A 7 -12.89 -3.28 12.32
C TRP A 7 -13.04 -2.32 11.13
N MET A 8 -14.23 -2.30 10.50
CA MET A 8 -14.48 -1.44 9.35
C MET A 8 -14.50 0.06 9.68
N ILE A 9 -14.91 0.43 10.90
CA ILE A 9 -15.16 1.82 11.32
C ILE A 9 -13.99 2.41 12.12
N ASN A 10 -13.39 1.61 13.01
CA ASN A 10 -12.43 2.11 14.01
C ASN A 10 -10.96 1.94 13.61
N HIS A 11 -10.69 1.43 12.41
CA HIS A 11 -9.33 1.22 11.92
C HIS A 11 -9.10 1.95 10.61
N SER A 12 -7.93 2.59 10.51
CA SER A 12 -7.41 3.08 9.25
C SER A 12 -6.58 2.00 8.55
N ARG A 13 -6.62 2.01 7.23
CA ARG A 13 -6.06 1.00 6.35
C ARG A 13 -5.25 1.67 5.25
N ASN A 14 -4.17 1.00 4.89
CA ASN A 14 -3.42 1.26 3.67
C ASN A 14 -3.31 -0.07 2.93
N LEU A 15 -4.26 -0.30 2.01
CA LEU A 15 -4.38 -1.56 1.28
C LEU A 15 -3.77 -1.41 -0.11
N CYS A 16 -2.73 -2.18 -0.40
CA CYS A 16 -2.23 -2.36 -1.76
C CYS A 16 -3.00 -3.50 -2.44
N LEU A 17 -3.82 -3.14 -3.43
CA LEU A 17 -4.23 -4.06 -4.48
C LEU A 17 -3.08 -4.14 -5.49
N TYR A 18 -2.23 -5.13 -5.28
CA TYR A 18 -1.02 -5.34 -6.06
C TYR A 18 -1.35 -5.44 -7.56
N PRO A 19 -0.58 -4.78 -8.46
CA PRO A 19 0.73 -4.17 -8.19
C PRO A 19 0.72 -2.69 -7.82
N ASN A 20 -0.36 -1.96 -8.10
CA ASN A 20 -0.24 -0.50 -8.22
C ASN A 20 -1.49 0.30 -7.86
N VAL A 21 -2.49 -0.31 -7.22
CA VAL A 21 -3.68 0.39 -6.74
C VAL A 21 -3.68 0.38 -5.22
N TYR A 22 -3.77 1.54 -4.61
CA TYR A 22 -3.83 1.70 -3.16
C TYR A 22 -5.19 2.24 -2.75
N LEU A 23 -5.82 1.58 -1.78
CA LEU A 23 -7.04 2.01 -1.11
C LEU A 23 -6.65 2.48 0.30
N MET A 24 -6.85 3.77 0.56
CA MET A 24 -6.47 4.39 1.82
C MET A 24 -7.65 5.15 2.39
N ASP A 25 -7.89 5.04 3.70
CA ASP A 25 -9.07 5.60 4.36
C ASP A 25 -8.74 6.32 5.69
N GLN A 26 -7.57 6.96 5.72
CA GLN A 26 -7.05 7.76 6.84
C GLN A 26 -7.73 9.15 6.88
N PHE A 27 -6.97 10.25 6.78
CA PHE A 27 -7.47 11.65 6.77
C PHE A 27 -8.26 12.04 5.48
N GLY A 28 -8.93 11.07 4.87
CA GLY A 28 -9.63 11.17 3.60
C GLY A 28 -9.60 9.82 2.89
N SER A 29 -10.74 9.38 2.37
CA SER A 29 -10.78 8.16 1.56
C SER A 29 -10.26 8.44 0.16
N GLN A 30 -9.29 7.65 -0.30
CA GLN A 30 -8.70 7.81 -1.62
C GLN A 30 -8.39 6.49 -2.30
N ILE A 31 -8.38 6.54 -3.63
CA ILE A 31 -7.78 5.54 -4.49
C ILE A 31 -6.55 6.17 -5.12
N ARG A 32 -5.38 5.58 -4.92
CA ARG A 32 -4.11 6.01 -5.53
C ARG A 32 -3.68 4.97 -6.55
N VAL A 33 -3.41 5.41 -7.77
CA VAL A 33 -2.95 4.55 -8.87
C VAL A 33 -1.54 4.98 -9.26
N LEU A 34 -0.61 4.04 -9.25
CA LEU A 34 0.78 4.24 -9.67
C LEU A 34 0.97 3.73 -11.10
N ARG A 35 1.03 4.62 -12.08
CA ARG A 35 1.32 4.23 -13.47
C ARG A 35 2.84 4.28 -13.70
N PRO A 36 3.50 3.13 -13.92
CA PRO A 36 4.90 3.13 -14.31
C PRO A 36 5.05 3.72 -15.72
N ILE A 37 5.94 4.70 -15.88
CA ILE A 37 6.29 5.30 -17.18
C ILE A 37 7.64 4.77 -17.65
N SER A 38 8.60 4.73 -16.73
CA SER A 38 9.93 4.15 -16.87
C SER A 38 10.42 3.69 -15.50
N VAL A 39 11.59 3.04 -15.44
CA VAL A 39 12.19 2.54 -14.19
C VAL A 39 12.48 3.63 -13.14
N ASP A 40 12.54 4.89 -13.58
CA ASP A 40 12.86 6.08 -12.80
C ASP A 40 11.73 7.14 -12.82
N LYS A 41 10.55 6.80 -13.37
CA LYS A 41 9.43 7.73 -13.47
C LYS A 41 8.08 7.04 -13.30
N THR A 42 7.34 7.52 -12.31
CA THR A 42 5.99 7.06 -11.99
C THR A 42 5.03 8.24 -12.03
N GLU A 43 3.91 8.07 -12.73
CA GLU A 43 2.78 8.99 -12.64
C GLU A 43 1.83 8.51 -11.54
N VAL A 44 1.50 9.41 -10.60
CA VAL A 44 0.61 9.11 -9.49
C VAL A 44 -0.72 9.81 -9.72
N THR A 45 -1.80 9.04 -9.86
CA THR A 45 -3.16 9.59 -9.91
C THR A 45 -3.88 9.29 -8.60
N ILE A 46 -4.48 10.31 -7.99
CA ILE A 46 -5.21 10.16 -6.72
C ILE A 46 -6.66 10.60 -6.92
N TYR A 47 -7.59 9.72 -6.58
CA TYR A 47 -9.03 9.97 -6.59
C TYR A 47 -9.52 10.10 -5.16
N CYS A 48 -10.03 11.27 -4.79
CA CYS A 48 -10.76 11.45 -3.54
C CYS A 48 -12.16 10.82 -3.67
N ILE A 49 -12.48 9.85 -2.82
CA ILE A 49 -13.76 9.12 -2.85
C ILE A 49 -14.60 9.43 -1.62
N ALA A 50 -15.91 9.21 -1.73
CA ALA A 50 -16.86 9.44 -0.66
C ALA A 50 -18.11 8.56 -0.79
N PRO A 51 -18.81 8.27 0.32
CA PRO A 51 -20.14 7.68 0.27
C PRO A 51 -21.13 8.56 -0.51
N LYS A 52 -22.01 7.92 -1.29
CA LYS A 52 -23.13 8.62 -1.92
C LYS A 52 -24.11 9.07 -0.83
N GLY A 53 -24.57 10.33 -0.91
CA GLY A 53 -25.58 10.88 0.00
C GLY A 53 -25.05 11.56 1.26
N GLU A 54 -23.75 11.81 1.38
CA GLU A 54 -23.20 12.66 2.46
C GLU A 54 -23.84 14.06 2.46
N SER A 55 -23.95 14.68 3.64
CA SER A 55 -24.45 16.06 3.76
C SER A 55 -23.46 17.06 3.14
N ALA A 56 -23.96 18.22 2.70
CA ALA A 56 -23.10 19.29 2.16
C ALA A 56 -22.01 19.74 3.15
N GLU A 57 -22.34 19.76 4.44
CA GLU A 57 -21.42 20.12 5.52
C GLU A 57 -20.31 19.06 5.68
N ALA A 58 -20.66 17.77 5.70
CA ALA A 58 -19.69 16.68 5.78
C ALA A 58 -18.78 16.63 4.55
N ARG A 59 -19.35 16.81 3.35
CA ARG A 59 -18.59 16.95 2.11
C ARG A 59 -17.56 18.06 2.19
N THR A 60 -17.98 19.24 2.64
CA THR A 60 -17.11 20.42 2.72
C THR A 60 -15.93 20.15 3.64
N ARG A 61 -16.17 19.61 4.84
CA ARG A 61 -15.10 19.21 5.77
C ARG A 61 -14.13 18.20 5.16
N ARG A 62 -14.66 17.12 4.58
CA ARG A 62 -13.84 16.05 4.00
C ARG A 62 -12.96 16.55 2.85
N VAL A 63 -13.52 17.37 1.95
CA VAL A 63 -12.76 17.94 0.82
C VAL A 63 -11.65 18.85 1.32
N ARG A 64 -11.91 19.74 2.30
CA ARG A 64 -10.86 20.60 2.88
C ARG A 64 -9.78 19.79 3.58
N GLN A 65 -10.15 18.79 4.36
CA GLN A 65 -9.18 17.92 5.02
C GLN A 65 -8.32 17.15 4.01
N TYR A 66 -8.91 16.67 2.92
CA TYR A 66 -8.18 16.02 1.84
C TYR A 66 -7.22 16.99 1.12
N GLU A 67 -7.67 18.22 0.85
CA GLU A 67 -6.83 19.27 0.24
C GLU A 67 -5.63 19.64 1.11
N ASP A 68 -5.83 19.75 2.44
CA ASP A 68 -4.77 20.12 3.37
C ASP A 68 -3.69 19.03 3.49
N PHE A 69 -4.05 17.75 3.32
CA PHE A 69 -3.15 16.63 3.62
C PHE A 69 -2.67 15.84 2.40
N PHE A 70 -3.59 15.36 1.54
CA PHE A 70 -3.31 14.31 0.55
C PHE A 70 -3.29 14.78 -0.91
N ASN A 71 -3.72 16.01 -1.22
CA ASN A 71 -3.61 16.49 -2.58
C ASN A 71 -2.12 16.68 -2.98
N ALA A 72 -1.85 16.96 -4.26
CA ALA A 72 -0.49 17.10 -4.75
C ALA A 72 0.35 18.19 -4.04
N THR A 73 -0.31 19.15 -3.40
CA THR A 73 0.27 20.26 -2.63
C THR A 73 0.04 20.12 -1.12
N GLY A 74 -0.55 19.00 -0.70
CA GLY A 74 -0.97 18.76 0.68
C GLY A 74 0.24 18.48 1.55
N MET A 75 0.10 18.68 2.85
CA MET A 75 1.21 18.66 3.81
C MET A 75 2.03 17.36 3.76
N ALA A 76 1.41 16.21 3.53
CA ALA A 76 2.12 14.92 3.54
C ALA A 76 2.88 14.64 2.24
N THR A 77 2.43 15.21 1.11
CA THR A 77 2.95 14.86 -0.22
C THR A 77 4.43 15.23 -0.40
N PRO A 78 4.93 16.40 0.03
CA PRO A 78 6.36 16.72 -0.05
C PRO A 78 7.27 15.73 0.68
N ASP A 79 6.88 15.28 1.87
CA ASP A 79 7.64 14.33 2.67
C ASP A 79 7.72 12.96 1.94
N ASP A 80 6.58 12.45 1.47
CA ASP A 80 6.52 11.22 0.65
C ASP A 80 7.40 11.34 -0.61
N LEU A 81 7.35 12.47 -1.32
CA LEU A 81 8.11 12.68 -2.56
C LEU A 81 9.62 12.76 -2.33
N GLU A 82 10.06 13.33 -1.20
CA GLU A 82 11.46 13.34 -0.84
C GLU A 82 11.94 11.94 -0.47
N GLU A 83 11.17 11.17 0.31
CA GLU A 83 11.49 9.77 0.61
C GLU A 83 11.60 8.93 -0.67
N PHE A 84 10.66 9.07 -1.62
CA PHE A 84 10.74 8.35 -2.89
C PHE A 84 11.97 8.74 -3.71
N ARG A 85 12.32 10.03 -3.74
CA ARG A 85 13.53 10.52 -4.42
C ARG A 85 14.79 9.95 -3.76
N ALA A 86 14.86 9.99 -2.44
CA ALA A 86 15.98 9.48 -1.66
C ALA A 86 16.14 7.96 -1.85
N CYS A 87 15.04 7.19 -1.78
CA CYS A 87 15.04 5.76 -2.07
C CYS A 87 15.53 5.47 -3.50
N GLN A 88 15.01 6.17 -4.52
CA GLN A 88 15.46 5.98 -5.91
C GLN A 88 16.97 6.24 -6.07
N GLN A 89 17.49 7.29 -5.42
CA GLN A 89 18.92 7.58 -5.41
C GLN A 89 19.72 6.51 -4.66
N GLY A 90 19.22 6.04 -3.52
CA GLY A 90 19.83 4.97 -2.73
C GLY A 90 19.92 3.65 -3.49
N TYR A 91 18.86 3.28 -4.21
CA TYR A 91 18.82 2.06 -5.02
C TYR A 91 19.74 2.09 -6.25
N ALA A 92 20.25 3.25 -6.64
CA ALA A 92 21.35 3.33 -7.61
C ALA A 92 22.70 2.83 -7.03
N GLY A 93 22.80 2.69 -5.71
CA GLY A 93 23.94 2.11 -5.02
C GLY A 93 23.99 0.59 -5.17
N ILE A 94 24.74 0.11 -6.16
CA ILE A 94 24.86 -1.34 -6.48
C ILE A 94 25.99 -2.07 -5.76
N ALA A 95 26.63 -1.44 -4.75
CA ALA A 95 27.75 -2.05 -4.03
C ALA A 95 27.32 -3.25 -3.17
N LEU A 96 26.06 -3.30 -2.75
CA LEU A 96 25.44 -4.43 -2.08
C LEU A 96 24.39 -5.05 -3.01
N PRO A 97 24.26 -6.39 -3.07
CA PRO A 97 23.29 -7.02 -3.96
C PRO A 97 21.89 -7.15 -3.36
N TRP A 98 21.65 -6.67 -2.13
CA TRP A 98 20.38 -6.81 -1.43
C TRP A 98 19.97 -5.55 -0.67
N ASN A 99 18.66 -5.36 -0.55
CA ASN A 99 18.04 -4.48 0.43
C ASN A 99 17.51 -5.33 1.58
N ASP A 100 17.71 -4.90 2.82
CA ASP A 100 17.19 -5.61 3.99
C ASP A 100 15.70 -5.31 4.19
N MET A 101 14.92 -6.36 4.44
CA MET A 101 13.45 -6.31 4.67
C MET A 101 13.07 -7.32 5.76
N CYS A 102 13.85 -7.35 6.86
CA CYS A 102 13.70 -8.33 7.93
C CYS A 102 12.89 -7.83 9.12
N ARG A 103 12.32 -6.61 9.08
CA ARG A 103 11.62 -6.05 10.24
C ARG A 103 10.39 -6.89 10.59
N GLY A 104 10.43 -7.46 11.80
CA GLY A 104 9.40 -8.35 12.34
C GLY A 104 9.58 -9.84 12.05
N ALA A 105 10.64 -10.23 11.33
CA ALA A 105 10.84 -11.61 10.86
C ALA A 105 10.82 -12.68 11.98
N THR A 106 11.23 -12.31 13.20
CA THR A 106 11.26 -13.24 14.34
C THR A 106 9.88 -13.51 14.98
N HIS A 107 8.86 -12.73 14.61
CA HIS A 107 7.54 -12.81 15.22
C HIS A 107 6.39 -12.74 14.21
N TRP A 108 6.65 -12.92 12.92
CA TRP A 108 5.57 -13.05 11.94
C TRP A 108 4.69 -14.26 12.26
N VAL A 109 3.41 -14.13 11.91
CA VAL A 109 2.43 -15.20 12.04
C VAL A 109 2.10 -15.70 10.65
N GLU A 110 2.39 -16.97 10.38
CA GLU A 110 1.88 -17.63 9.18
C GLU A 110 0.35 -17.78 9.28
N GLY A 111 -0.36 -17.27 8.28
CA GLY A 111 -1.81 -17.23 8.29
C GLY A 111 -2.41 -16.10 9.12
N ALA A 112 -3.63 -16.31 9.59
CA ALA A 112 -4.38 -15.32 10.38
C ALA A 112 -3.84 -15.17 11.82
N ASP A 113 -3.53 -13.95 12.20
CA ASP A 113 -3.35 -13.57 13.60
C ASP A 113 -4.68 -13.50 14.38
N ALA A 114 -4.63 -13.07 15.64
CA ALA A 114 -5.82 -12.99 16.50
C ALA A 114 -6.89 -12.02 15.94
N ALA A 115 -6.46 -10.86 15.43
CA ALA A 115 -7.36 -9.86 14.87
C ALA A 115 -8.01 -10.33 13.56
N ALA A 116 -7.23 -10.95 12.67
CA ALA A 116 -7.72 -11.53 11.43
C ALA A 116 -8.75 -12.64 11.68
N LYS A 117 -8.52 -13.51 12.69
CA LYS A 117 -9.47 -14.56 13.08
C LYS A 117 -10.81 -14.00 13.55
N GLU A 118 -10.81 -12.88 14.26
CA GLU A 118 -12.03 -12.26 14.79
C GLU A 118 -13.00 -11.81 13.69
N ILE A 119 -12.47 -11.46 12.51
CA ILE A 119 -13.23 -10.97 11.36
C ILE A 119 -13.31 -11.96 10.19
N ASP A 120 -12.89 -13.20 10.43
CA ASP A 120 -12.83 -14.28 9.43
C ASP A 120 -12.03 -13.85 8.18
N LEU A 121 -10.82 -13.34 8.41
CA LEU A 121 -9.85 -13.00 7.38
C LEU A 121 -8.77 -14.09 7.29
N HIS A 122 -8.40 -14.47 6.06
CA HIS A 122 -7.44 -15.53 5.79
C HIS A 122 -6.20 -14.99 5.04
N PRO A 123 -5.35 -14.17 5.68
CA PRO A 123 -4.10 -13.75 5.07
C PRO A 123 -3.14 -14.93 4.97
N THR A 124 -2.16 -14.87 4.06
CA THR A 124 -1.05 -15.82 4.02
C THR A 124 -0.03 -15.56 5.12
N LEU A 125 0.15 -14.28 5.48
CA LEU A 125 1.08 -13.81 6.51
C LEU A 125 0.47 -12.61 7.24
N SER A 126 0.62 -12.59 8.57
CA SER A 126 0.26 -11.47 9.43
C SER A 126 1.49 -10.94 10.18
N GLY A 127 1.60 -9.61 10.26
CA GLY A 127 2.54 -8.93 11.16
C GLY A 127 1.90 -8.73 12.54
N VAL A 128 2.68 -8.83 13.60
CA VAL A 128 2.18 -8.59 14.98
C VAL A 128 2.14 -7.10 15.27
N LYS A 129 3.00 -6.32 14.60
CA LYS A 129 3.08 -4.87 14.74
C LYS A 129 2.80 -4.19 13.40
N THR A 130 2.25 -2.99 13.48
CA THR A 130 1.93 -2.18 12.29
C THR A 130 3.17 -1.82 11.47
N GLU A 131 4.33 -1.73 12.12
CA GLU A 131 5.62 -1.45 11.47
C GLU A 131 6.33 -2.67 10.87
N ASP A 132 5.77 -3.88 10.97
CA ASP A 132 6.40 -5.09 10.45
C ASP A 132 6.37 -5.11 8.90
N GLU A 133 7.44 -5.60 8.29
CA GLU A 133 7.65 -5.55 6.83
C GLU A 133 7.25 -6.85 6.12
N GLY A 134 6.71 -7.83 6.84
CA GLY A 134 6.38 -9.15 6.29
C GLY A 134 5.51 -9.09 5.03
N LEU A 135 4.57 -8.15 4.97
CA LEU A 135 3.70 -7.96 3.80
C LEU A 135 4.49 -7.67 2.51
N TYR A 136 5.64 -7.00 2.60
CA TYR A 136 6.44 -6.69 1.42
C TYR A 136 7.19 -7.92 0.92
N THR A 137 7.57 -8.84 1.81
CA THR A 137 8.18 -10.11 1.40
C THR A 137 7.23 -10.96 0.56
N GLU A 138 5.93 -10.97 0.91
CA GLU A 138 4.88 -11.62 0.12
C GLU A 138 4.70 -10.93 -1.24
N GLN A 139 4.71 -9.59 -1.29
CA GLN A 139 4.64 -8.83 -2.54
C GLN A 139 5.82 -9.14 -3.46
N HIS A 140 7.05 -9.15 -2.94
CA HIS A 140 8.24 -9.47 -3.73
C HIS A 140 8.28 -10.93 -4.19
N ARG A 141 7.77 -11.87 -3.38
CA ARG A 141 7.62 -13.27 -3.80
C ARG A 141 6.65 -13.39 -4.98
N TYR A 142 5.48 -12.76 -4.88
CA TYR A 142 4.52 -12.74 -5.98
C TYR A 142 5.09 -12.08 -7.23
N TRP A 143 5.82 -10.97 -7.08
CA TRP A 143 6.51 -10.31 -8.18
C TRP A 143 7.50 -11.27 -8.88
N LEU A 144 8.34 -11.96 -8.11
CA LEU A 144 9.32 -12.90 -8.65
C LEU A 144 8.62 -14.01 -9.47
N GLU A 145 7.57 -14.61 -8.91
CA GLU A 145 6.79 -15.63 -9.61
C GLU A 145 6.15 -15.09 -10.89
N ALA A 146 5.61 -13.87 -10.86
CA ALA A 146 5.01 -13.22 -12.03
C ALA A 146 6.04 -12.98 -13.13
N MET A 147 7.24 -12.51 -12.76
CA MET A 147 8.35 -12.31 -13.70
C MET A 147 8.86 -13.63 -14.29
N GLN A 148 9.01 -14.67 -13.46
CA GLN A 148 9.39 -16.01 -13.93
C GLN A 148 8.38 -16.57 -14.93
N ARG A 149 7.08 -16.43 -14.65
CA ARG A 149 6.02 -16.82 -15.61
C ARG A 149 6.11 -16.04 -16.91
N ALA A 150 6.33 -14.73 -16.85
CA ALA A 150 6.46 -13.89 -18.04
C ALA A 150 7.67 -14.30 -18.91
N VAL A 151 8.83 -14.53 -18.29
CA VAL A 151 10.05 -15.00 -19.00
C VAL A 151 9.83 -16.36 -19.67
N ALA A 152 9.16 -17.29 -19.00
CA ALA A 152 8.85 -18.60 -19.57
C ALA A 152 7.96 -18.47 -20.81
N VAL A 153 6.88 -17.67 -20.71
CA VAL A 153 5.95 -17.41 -21.83
C VAL A 153 6.66 -16.74 -23.02
N ASP A 154 7.57 -15.80 -22.77
CA ASP A 154 8.30 -15.15 -23.86
C ASP A 154 9.36 -16.05 -24.48
N SER A 155 9.97 -16.95 -23.71
CA SER A 155 10.93 -17.94 -24.22
C SER A 155 10.27 -18.98 -25.12
N GLU A 156 8.99 -19.30 -24.91
CA GLU A 156 8.20 -20.21 -25.76
C GLU A 156 7.75 -19.59 -27.10
N LYS A 157 7.85 -18.26 -27.25
CA LYS A 157 7.50 -17.54 -28.48
C LYS A 157 8.66 -17.43 -29.48
N VAL A 158 9.87 -17.83 -29.08
CA VAL A 158 11.11 -17.82 -29.90
C VAL A 158 11.36 -19.22 -30.45
#